data_AF-A0AAJ2FTM3-F1
#
_entry.id   AF-A0AAJ2FTM3-F1
#
_cell.length_a   1.000
_cell.length_b   1.000
_cell.length_c   1.000
_cell.angle_alpha   90.00
_cell.angle_beta   90.00
_cell.angle_gamma   90.00
#
_symmetry.space_group_name_H-M   'P 1'
#
loop_
_entity.id
_entity.type
_entity.pdbx_description
1 polymer ?
#
loop_
_entity_poly.entity_id
_entity_poly.type
_entity_poly.pdbx_seq_one_letter_code
_entity_poly.pdbx_strand_id
1 'polypeptide(L)' 'MSVIDLPMLKQQTLDELRHDLANLEDETAYQDLSQTQGFHQGRLRLMLALGGINEAEHDQLELELLQAIIRERERRDS' A
#
# COMPACT_ATOMS: atom_id res chain seq x y z
N MET A 1 -2.88 -6.76 -28.12
CA MET A 1 -3.33 -6.67 -26.73
C MET A 1 -2.11 -6.84 -25.85
N SER A 2 -1.76 -5.82 -25.05
CA SER A 2 -0.78 -6.01 -23.98
C SER A 2 -1.46 -6.87 -22.92
N VAL A 3 -0.94 -8.07 -22.69
CA VAL A 3 -1.38 -8.93 -21.58
C VAL A 3 -0.75 -8.32 -20.33
N ILE A 4 -1.57 -7.84 -19.41
CA ILE A 4 -1.09 -7.40 -18.10
C ILE A 4 -0.55 -8.65 -17.40
N ASP A 5 0.74 -8.65 -17.07
CA ASP A 5 1.36 -9.69 -16.25
C ASP A 5 0.96 -9.47 -14.78
N LEU A 6 -0.14 -10.12 -14.38
CA LEU A 6 -0.69 -9.99 -13.03
C LEU A 6 0.29 -10.43 -11.93
N PRO A 7 1.05 -11.54 -12.07
CA PRO A 7 2.12 -11.87 -11.15
C PRO A 7 3.16 -10.75 -10.98
N MET A 8 3.64 -10.16 -12.08
CA MET A 8 4.61 -9.07 -12.01
C MET A 8 4.00 -7.83 -11.33
N LEU A 9 2.76 -7.47 -11.68
CA LEU A 9 2.07 -6.32 -11.09
C LEU A 9 1.81 -6.51 -9.59
N LYS A 10 1.48 -7.74 -9.16
CA LYS A 10 1.36 -8.11 -7.75
C LYS A 10 2.68 -7.87 -7.02
N GLN A 11 3.78 -8.39 -7.57
CA GLN A 11 5.09 -8.27 -6.96
C GLN A 11 5.51 -6.80 -6.82
N GLN A 12 5.36 -6.01 -7.89
CA GLN A 12 5.63 -4.56 -7.86
C GLN A 12 4.80 -3.82 -6.81
N THR A 13 3.51 -4.16 -6.70
CA THR A 13 2.61 -3.57 -5.70
C THR A 13 3.02 -3.90 -4.27
N LEU A 14 3.44 -5.15 -4.02
CA LEU A 14 3.93 -5.55 -2.71
C LEU A 14 5.27 -4.90 -2.36
N ASP A 15 6.18 -4.78 -3.33
CA ASP A 15 7.49 -4.17 -3.11
C ASP A 15 7.38 -2.68 -2.82
N GLU A 16 6.54 -1.95 -3.55
CA GLU A 16 6.29 -0.54 -3.29
C GLU A 16 5.52 -0.33 -1.98
N LEU A 17 4.55 -1.19 -1.64
CA LEU A 17 3.92 -1.14 -0.31
C LEU A 17 4.97 -1.32 0.80
N ARG A 18 5.83 -2.31 0.69
CA ARG A 18 6.90 -2.54 1.68
C ARG A 18 7.88 -1.37 1.75
N HIS A 19 8.24 -0.80 0.61
CA HIS A 19 9.13 0.36 0.54
C HIS A 19 8.51 1.55 1.28
N ASP A 20 7.27 1.88 0.98
CA ASP A 20 6.61 3.04 1.57
C ASP A 20 6.41 2.81 3.08
N LEU A 21 5.96 1.61 3.47
CA LEU A 21 5.83 1.22 4.89
C LEU A 21 7.13 1.30 5.67
N ALA A 22 8.25 0.92 5.08
CA ALA A 22 9.56 0.97 5.72
C ALA A 22 10.11 2.39 5.89
N ASN A 23 9.61 3.35 5.09
CA ASN A 23 10.12 4.72 5.06
C ASN A 23 9.09 5.75 5.54
N LEU A 24 7.96 5.34 6.12
CA LEU A 24 6.92 6.26 6.62
C LEU A 24 7.43 7.29 7.64
N GLU A 25 8.55 7.00 8.31
CA GLU A 25 9.22 7.93 9.24
C GLU A 25 9.96 9.08 8.54
N ASP A 26 10.26 8.96 7.25
CA ASP A 26 10.84 10.04 6.46
C ASP A 26 9.75 11.09 6.17
N GLU A 27 9.68 12.10 7.04
CA GLU A 27 8.72 13.20 6.95
C GLU A 27 8.91 14.08 5.70
N THR A 28 10.07 14.01 5.04
CA THR A 28 10.31 14.73 3.78
C THR A 28 9.66 14.00 2.61
N ALA A 29 9.80 12.67 2.58
CA ALA A 29 9.23 11.83 1.53
C ALA A 29 7.74 11.53 1.74
N TYR A 30 7.30 11.38 2.99
CA TYR A 30 5.93 10.98 3.38
C TYR A 30 5.28 12.01 4.30
N GLN A 31 5.33 13.28 3.88
CA GLN A 31 4.74 14.37 4.65
C GLN A 31 3.23 14.19 4.85
N ASP A 32 2.51 13.79 3.79
CA ASP A 32 1.07 13.51 3.83
C ASP A 32 0.79 11.99 3.89
N LEU A 33 0.63 11.49 5.11
CA LEU A 33 0.27 10.08 5.35
C LEU A 33 -1.08 9.70 4.74
N SER A 34 -2.01 10.64 4.56
CA SER A 34 -3.31 10.38 3.92
C SER A 34 -3.15 10.16 2.41
N GLN A 35 -2.21 10.89 1.79
CA GLN A 35 -1.87 10.68 0.38
C GLN A 35 -1.22 9.31 0.16
N THR A 36 -0.24 8.93 0.99
CA THR A 36 0.40 7.60 0.95
C THR A 36 -0.63 6.49 1.09
N GLN A 37 -1.52 6.61 2.09
CA GLN A 37 -2.62 5.66 2.30
C GLN A 37 -3.52 5.55 1.05
N GLY A 38 -3.93 6.68 0.48
CA GLY A 38 -4.80 6.72 -0.69
C GLY A 38 -4.18 6.05 -1.92
N PHE A 39 -2.89 6.26 -2.16
CA PHE A 39 -2.18 5.61 -3.26
C PHE A 39 -2.15 4.08 -3.12
N HIS A 40 -1.81 3.56 -1.94
CA HIS A 40 -1.80 2.12 -1.72
C HIS A 40 -3.18 1.49 -1.78
N GLN A 41 -4.19 2.11 -1.17
CA GLN A 41 -5.58 1.62 -1.26
C GLN A 41 -6.05 1.56 -2.72
N GLY A 42 -5.71 2.57 -3.53
CA GLY A 42 -6.01 2.56 -4.96
C GLY A 42 -5.37 1.39 -5.71
N ARG A 43 -4.11 1.07 -5.39
CA ARG A 43 -3.38 -0.07 -6.00
C ARG A 43 -3.94 -1.42 -5.58
N LEU A 44 -4.25 -1.60 -4.30
CA LEU A 44 -4.87 -2.83 -3.81
C LEU A 44 -6.23 -3.07 -4.48
N ARG A 45 -7.05 -2.01 -4.61
CA ARG A 45 -8.33 -2.09 -5.34
C ARG A 45 -8.15 -2.45 -6.81
N LEU A 46 -7.16 -1.87 -7.50
CA LEU A 46 -6.83 -2.23 -8.87
C LEU A 46 -6.39 -3.69 -8.98
N MET A 47 -5.55 -4.17 -8.06
CA MET A 47 -5.10 -5.56 -8.00
C MET A 47 -6.26 -6.54 -7.79
N LEU A 48 -7.21 -6.21 -6.91
CA LEU A 48 -8.42 -7.00 -6.69
C LEU A 48 -9.29 -7.03 -7.95
N ALA A 49 -9.54 -5.86 -8.57
CA ALA A 49 -10.36 -5.76 -9.77
C ALA A 49 -9.78 -6.49 -10.98
N LEU A 50 -8.45 -6.56 -11.08
CA LEU A 50 -7.74 -7.31 -12.12
C LEU A 50 -7.57 -8.80 -11.79
N GLY A 51 -8.01 -9.26 -10.62
CA GLY A 51 -7.87 -10.64 -10.17
C GLY A 51 -6.43 -11.06 -9.83
N GLY A 52 -5.54 -10.09 -9.59
CA GLY A 52 -4.16 -10.37 -9.18
C GLY A 52 -4.02 -10.68 -7.68
N ILE A 53 -5.02 -10.31 -6.87
CA ILE A 53 -5.19 -10.75 -5.48
C ILE A 53 -6.66 -11.12 -5.24
N ASN A 54 -6.93 -11.95 -4.23
CA ASN A 54 -8.29 -12.21 -3.76
C ASN A 54 -8.71 -11.23 -2.64
N GLU A 55 -9.98 -11.28 -2.23
CA GLU A 55 -10.52 -10.40 -1.17
C GLU A 55 -9.79 -10.55 0.17
N ALA A 56 -9.45 -11.77 0.57
CA ALA A 56 -8.74 -12.00 1.84
C ALA A 56 -7.32 -11.42 1.82
N GLU A 57 -6.61 -11.54 0.69
CA GLU A 57 -5.30 -10.91 0.50
C GLU A 57 -5.40 -9.38 0.48
N HIS A 58 -6.43 -8.83 -0.16
CA HIS A 58 -6.71 -7.40 -0.16
C HIS A 58 -6.91 -6.87 1.26
N ASP A 59 -7.80 -7.50 2.03
CA ASP A 59 -8.16 -7.06 3.38
C ASP A 59 -6.96 -7.14 4.33
N GLN A 60 -6.15 -8.20 4.21
CA GLN A 60 -4.92 -8.33 5.01
C GLN A 60 -3.93 -7.20 4.71
N LEU A 61 -3.69 -6.88 3.42
CA LEU A 61 -2.77 -5.81 3.03
C LEU A 61 -3.32 -4.42 3.42
N GLU A 62 -4.63 -4.21 3.34
CA GLU A 62 -5.26 -2.96 3.78
C GLU A 62 -5.15 -2.78 5.30
N LEU A 63 -5.31 -3.84 6.09
CA LEU A 63 -5.09 -3.79 7.54
C LEU A 63 -3.65 -3.47 7.90
N GLU A 64 -2.67 -4.08 7.24
CA GLU A 64 -1.25 -3.80 7.46
C GLU A 64 -0.91 -2.33 7.17
N LEU A 65 -1.42 -1.79 6.05
CA LEU A 65 -1.29 -0.39 5.70
C LEU A 65 -1.88 0.53 6.77
N LEU A 66 -3.13 0.27 7.18
CA LEU A 66 -3.82 1.09 8.18
C LEU A 66 -3.08 1.10 9.51
N GLN A 67 -2.61 -0.07 9.97
CA GLN A 67 -1.86 -0.17 11.22
C GLN A 67 -0.56 0.65 11.17
N ALA A 68 0.18 0.61 10.06
CA ALA A 68 1.41 1.36 9.92
C ALA A 68 1.17 2.88 9.87
N ILE A 69 0.16 3.32 9.12
CA ILE A 69 -0.22 4.73 9.04
C ILE A 69 -0.68 5.26 10.41
N ILE A 70 -1.46 4.48 11.17
CA ILE A 70 -1.90 4.85 12.52
C ILE A 70 -0.69 4.99 13.45
N ARG A 71 0.20 4.00 13.48
CA ARG A 71 1.41 4.04 14.34
C ARG A 71 2.28 5.26 14.03
N GLU A 72 2.45 5.57 12.75
CA GLU A 72 3.25 6.73 12.35
C GLU A 72 2.58 8.05 12.72
N ARG A 73 1.24 8.17 12.58
CA ARG A 73 0.50 9.35 13.07
C ARG A 73 0.69 9.53 14.57
N GLU A 74 0.49 8.47 15.35
CA GLU A 74 0.68 8.49 16.81
C GLU A 74 2.09 8.92 17.20
N ARG A 75 3.12 8.47 16.45
CA ARG A 75 4.52 8.88 16.65
C ARG A 75 4.76 10.36 16.36
N ARG A 76 4.13 10.93 15.33
CA ARG A 76 4.28 12.36 14.96
C ARG A 76 3.53 13.29 15.90
N ASP A 77 2.46 12.80 16.51
CA ASP A 77 1.63 13.57 17.46
C ASP A 77 2.19 13.56 18.91
N SER A 78 3.20 12.72 19.20
CA SER A 78 3.85 12.58 20.53
C SER A 78 5.10 13.45 20.69
#